data_AF-A0A239X6H0-F1
#
_entry.id   AF-A0A239X6H0-F1
#
_cell.length_a   1.000
_cell.length_b   1.000
_cell.length_c   1.000
_cell.angle_alpha   90.00
_cell.angle_beta   90.00
_cell.angle_gamma   90.00
#
_symmetry.space_group_name_H-M   'P 1'
#
loop_
_entity.id
_entity.type
_entity.pdbx_description
1 polymer ?
#
loop_
_entity_poly.entity_id
_entity_poly.type
_entity_poly.pdbx_seq_one_letter_code
_entity_poly.pdbx_strand_id
1 'polypeptide(L)'
;MKNTILGAIVGDIIGSVYEWNNYRGKDFELFDKNCKFTDDSVMTIAVADALMNSKDMAKTLKEYGRKYPNRGYGGMFYRWLDSKTLEPYNSFGNGSAMRASAAGFMANTLEEARFLAKKSAEVTHNHPEGIKGAEATAAAIYFARNGADKQLIRELISTIFGYHLNFTCDEIRATYQFNETCQETVPQSIVAFLDSENFEDAIRNAISIGGDSDTVACICGGIAAAFYKEIPEEIRSFCLNKLDEDLRNTVLEFEEKF
;
A
#
# COMPACT_ATOMS: atom_id res chain seq x y z
N MET A 1 15.18 -13.93 5.18
CA MET A 1 13.79 -13.88 4.69
C MET A 1 13.67 -12.68 3.77
N LYS A 2 12.91 -12.79 2.68
CA LYS A 2 12.64 -11.63 1.82
C LYS A 2 11.50 -10.83 2.45
N ASN A 3 11.65 -9.51 2.53
CA ASN A 3 10.62 -8.63 3.08
C ASN A 3 9.90 -7.95 1.91
N THR A 4 8.80 -8.56 1.44
CA THR A 4 8.10 -8.11 0.23
C THR A 4 6.83 -7.32 0.58
N ILE A 5 5.65 -7.90 0.37
CA ILE A 5 4.35 -7.27 0.64
C ILE A 5 4.13 -7.02 2.13
N LEU A 6 4.91 -7.65 3.01
CA LEU A 6 4.88 -7.38 4.45
C LEU A 6 5.14 -5.92 4.78
N GLY A 7 5.95 -5.20 4.00
CA GLY A 7 6.17 -3.77 4.21
C GLY A 7 4.89 -2.95 4.17
N ALA A 8 4.00 -3.26 3.21
CA ALA A 8 2.71 -2.60 3.08
C ALA A 8 1.78 -2.94 4.26
N ILE A 9 1.74 -4.22 4.63
CA ILE A 9 0.95 -4.74 5.76
C ILE A 9 1.39 -4.12 7.09
N VAL A 10 2.69 -3.94 7.29
CA VAL A 10 3.25 -3.25 8.46
C VAL A 10 2.78 -1.80 8.53
N GLY A 11 2.83 -1.09 7.40
CA GLY A 11 2.36 0.29 7.30
C GLY A 11 0.89 0.43 7.68
N ASP A 12 0.03 -0.43 7.11
CA ASP A 12 -1.39 -0.53 7.47
C ASP A 12 -1.56 -0.77 8.98
N ILE A 13 -1.02 -1.88 9.50
CA ILE A 13 -1.27 -2.31 10.88
C ILE A 13 -0.88 -1.21 11.88
N ILE A 14 0.30 -0.59 11.70
CA ILE A 14 0.79 0.45 12.60
C ILE A 14 -0.01 1.75 12.39
N GLY A 15 -0.33 2.10 11.15
CA GLY A 15 -1.10 3.31 10.80
C GLY A 15 -2.57 3.27 11.25
N SER A 16 -3.15 2.08 11.42
CA SER A 16 -4.58 1.87 11.70
C SER A 16 -5.14 2.61 12.92
N VAL A 17 -4.31 2.92 13.93
CA VAL A 17 -4.75 3.64 15.13
C VAL A 17 -4.72 5.17 14.95
N TYR A 18 -4.08 5.65 13.89
CA TYR A 18 -3.82 7.06 13.61
C TYR A 18 -4.68 7.66 12.50
N GLU A 19 -5.38 6.85 11.70
CA GLU A 19 -6.26 7.31 10.59
C GLU A 19 -7.26 8.39 11.05
N TRP A 20 -8.00 8.11 12.12
CA TRP A 20 -9.00 9.04 12.70
C TRP A 20 -8.48 9.84 13.90
N ASN A 21 -7.24 9.59 14.31
CA ASN A 21 -6.57 10.25 15.43
C ASN A 21 -5.15 10.66 15.03
N ASN A 22 -5.03 11.47 13.97
CA ASN A 22 -3.73 11.78 13.38
C ASN A 22 -2.75 12.33 14.42
N TYR A 23 -1.52 11.81 14.39
CA TYR A 23 -0.43 12.25 15.25
C TYR A 23 0.62 12.99 14.41
N ARG A 24 0.80 14.30 14.65
CA ARG A 24 1.68 15.17 13.84
C ARG A 24 3.12 15.19 14.34
N GLY A 25 3.68 14.02 14.60
CA GLY A 25 5.03 13.80 15.12
C GLY A 25 5.54 12.41 14.77
N LYS A 26 6.83 12.15 15.00
CA LYS A 26 7.46 10.85 14.73
C LYS A 26 7.67 10.00 15.98
N ASP A 27 7.50 10.59 17.15
CA ASP A 27 7.73 10.04 18.50
C ASP A 27 6.54 9.27 19.08
N PHE A 28 5.63 8.80 18.23
CA PHE A 28 4.51 7.96 18.64
C PHE A 28 4.94 6.51 18.95
N GLU A 29 4.10 5.81 19.71
CA GLU A 29 4.28 4.40 20.03
C GLU A 29 4.03 3.54 18.78
N LEU A 30 5.06 2.82 18.33
CA LEU A 30 5.00 2.00 17.11
C LEU A 30 4.16 0.72 17.32
N PHE A 31 4.14 0.19 18.54
CA PHE A 31 3.53 -1.09 18.89
C PHE A 31 2.31 -0.92 19.80
N ASP A 32 1.33 -0.13 19.37
CA ASP A 32 0.08 0.02 20.12
C ASP A 32 -0.72 -1.30 20.11
N LYS A 33 -1.25 -1.70 21.28
CA LYS A 33 -2.07 -2.91 21.42
C LYS A 33 -3.30 -2.94 20.50
N ASN A 34 -3.82 -1.77 20.12
CA ASN A 34 -5.00 -1.59 19.27
C ASN A 34 -4.66 -1.62 17.77
N CYS A 35 -3.38 -1.62 17.38
CA CYS A 35 -2.97 -1.84 16.00
C CYS A 35 -3.61 -3.12 15.47
N LYS A 36 -4.22 -3.03 14.30
CA LYS A 36 -4.96 -4.09 13.63
C LYS A 36 -4.79 -3.96 12.13
N PHE A 37 -4.85 -5.07 11.41
CA PHE A 37 -4.92 -5.01 9.95
C PHE A 37 -6.28 -4.51 9.48
N THR A 38 -6.29 -3.73 8.40
CA THR A 38 -7.48 -3.13 7.78
C THR A 38 -7.74 -3.72 6.39
N ASP A 39 -8.57 -3.07 5.58
CA ASP A 39 -8.78 -3.49 4.20
C ASP A 39 -7.53 -3.36 3.34
N ASP A 40 -6.59 -2.49 3.67
CA ASP A 40 -5.29 -2.38 3.02
C ASP A 40 -4.54 -3.70 3.00
N SER A 41 -4.34 -4.32 4.18
CA SER A 41 -3.72 -5.63 4.29
C SER A 41 -4.57 -6.71 3.62
N VAL A 42 -5.88 -6.74 3.88
CA VAL A 42 -6.76 -7.79 3.33
C VAL A 42 -6.72 -7.76 1.80
N MET A 43 -6.78 -6.58 1.19
CA MET A 43 -6.75 -6.41 -0.25
C MET A 43 -5.35 -6.60 -0.83
N THR A 44 -4.29 -6.18 -0.14
CA THR A 44 -2.91 -6.50 -0.53
C THR A 44 -2.69 -8.01 -0.64
N ILE A 45 -3.13 -8.76 0.37
CA ILE A 45 -3.00 -10.21 0.43
C ILE A 45 -3.89 -10.88 -0.63
N ALA A 46 -5.12 -10.39 -0.83
CA ALA A 46 -6.02 -10.90 -1.87
C ALA A 46 -5.45 -10.71 -3.29
N VAL A 47 -4.84 -9.56 -3.57
CA VAL A 47 -4.17 -9.30 -4.86
C VAL A 47 -2.96 -10.21 -5.02
N ALA A 48 -2.15 -10.37 -3.97
CA ALA A 48 -1.01 -11.28 -3.97
C ALA A 48 -1.44 -12.72 -4.32
N ASP A 49 -2.46 -13.24 -3.63
CA ASP A 49 -3.03 -14.57 -3.90
C ASP A 49 -3.54 -14.69 -5.34
N ALA A 50 -4.34 -13.71 -5.80
CA ALA A 50 -4.89 -13.73 -7.15
C ALA A 50 -3.80 -13.77 -8.22
N LEU A 51 -2.75 -12.96 -8.08
CA LEU A 51 -1.65 -12.92 -9.03
C LEU A 51 -0.78 -14.19 -8.97
N MET A 52 -0.43 -14.67 -7.77
CA MET A 52 0.40 -15.87 -7.60
C MET A 52 -0.22 -17.12 -8.18
N ASN A 53 -1.55 -17.24 -8.02
CA ASN A 53 -2.33 -18.42 -8.33
C ASN A 53 -3.17 -18.26 -9.60
N SER A 54 -2.98 -17.16 -10.35
CA SER A 54 -3.73 -16.86 -11.58
C SER A 54 -5.26 -16.93 -11.41
N LYS A 55 -5.77 -16.49 -10.24
CA LYS A 55 -7.20 -16.49 -9.93
C LYS A 55 -7.88 -15.29 -10.59
N ASP A 56 -9.20 -15.36 -10.69
CA ASP A 56 -10.05 -14.23 -11.09
C ASP A 56 -9.96 -13.12 -10.05
N MET A 57 -9.44 -11.95 -10.45
CA MET A 57 -9.14 -10.84 -9.54
C MET A 57 -10.40 -10.34 -8.82
N ALA A 58 -11.48 -10.05 -9.56
CA ALA A 58 -12.70 -9.50 -8.98
C ALA A 58 -13.35 -10.48 -7.98
N LYS A 59 -13.38 -11.77 -8.32
CA LYS A 59 -13.91 -12.81 -7.41
C LYS A 59 -13.04 -12.94 -6.17
N THR A 60 -11.72 -12.96 -6.32
CA THR A 60 -10.79 -13.08 -5.18
C THR A 60 -10.93 -11.91 -4.22
N LEU A 61 -10.99 -10.67 -4.73
CA LEU A 61 -11.22 -9.49 -3.89
C LEU A 61 -12.56 -9.57 -3.13
N LYS A 62 -13.63 -10.07 -3.77
CA LYS A 62 -14.92 -10.29 -3.08
C LYS A 62 -14.86 -11.37 -2.03
N GLU A 63 -14.18 -12.48 -2.31
CA GLU A 63 -14.03 -13.60 -1.37
C GLU A 63 -13.33 -13.14 -0.10
N TYR A 64 -12.16 -12.49 -0.22
CA TYR A 64 -11.45 -11.93 0.92
C TYR A 64 -12.24 -10.83 1.62
N GLY A 65 -12.81 -9.89 0.85
CA GLY A 65 -13.57 -8.77 1.41
C GLY A 65 -14.78 -9.21 2.24
N ARG A 66 -15.48 -10.27 1.78
CA ARG A 66 -16.63 -10.85 2.49
C ARG A 66 -16.21 -11.74 3.66
N LYS A 67 -15.08 -12.43 3.56
CA LYS A 67 -14.52 -13.23 4.67
C LYS A 67 -14.07 -12.35 5.83
N TYR A 68 -13.56 -11.15 5.53
CA TYR A 68 -13.10 -10.16 6.50
C TYR A 68 -13.95 -8.90 6.47
N PRO A 69 -15.23 -8.95 6.90
CA PRO A 69 -16.07 -7.76 6.97
C PRO A 69 -15.57 -6.80 8.06
N ASN A 70 -15.99 -5.53 7.98
CA ASN A 70 -15.70 -4.49 8.99
C ASN A 70 -14.20 -4.16 9.15
N ARG A 71 -13.48 -4.07 8.03
CA ARG A 71 -12.04 -3.80 8.02
C ARG A 71 -11.61 -2.39 7.64
N GLY A 72 -12.54 -1.51 7.28
CA GLY A 72 -12.22 -0.12 6.89
C GLY A 72 -12.71 0.26 5.49
N TYR A 73 -13.20 -0.71 4.70
CA TYR A 73 -13.58 -0.53 3.30
C TYR A 73 -14.31 0.78 2.99
N GLY A 74 -13.74 1.56 2.06
CA GLY A 74 -14.38 2.76 1.53
C GLY A 74 -15.79 2.50 0.97
N GLY A 75 -16.68 3.49 1.08
CA GLY A 75 -18.12 3.30 0.89
C GLY A 75 -18.54 2.80 -0.50
N MET A 76 -17.78 3.10 -1.57
CA MET A 76 -18.03 2.53 -2.90
C MET A 76 -17.59 1.06 -2.97
N PHE A 77 -16.42 0.73 -2.41
CA PHE A 77 -15.91 -0.65 -2.38
C PHE A 77 -16.81 -1.54 -1.53
N TYR A 78 -17.26 -1.07 -0.37
CA TYR A 78 -18.21 -1.80 0.48
C TYR A 78 -19.52 -2.14 -0.26
N ARG A 79 -20.11 -1.17 -0.97
CA ARG A 79 -21.31 -1.41 -1.81
C ARG A 79 -21.02 -2.40 -2.93
N TRP A 80 -19.83 -2.34 -3.53
CA TRP A 80 -19.42 -3.31 -4.54
C TRP A 80 -19.28 -4.72 -3.95
N LEU A 81 -18.68 -4.89 -2.76
CA LEU A 81 -18.57 -6.17 -2.07
C LEU A 81 -19.94 -6.81 -1.80
N ASP A 82 -20.93 -6.02 -1.36
CA ASP A 82 -22.28 -6.48 -1.05
C ASP A 82 -23.09 -6.84 -2.31
N SER A 83 -22.78 -6.19 -3.44
CA SER A 83 -23.47 -6.46 -4.71
C SER A 83 -23.14 -7.83 -5.33
N LYS A 84 -23.96 -8.25 -6.30
CA LYS A 84 -23.69 -9.44 -7.14
C LYS A 84 -22.80 -9.17 -8.36
N THR A 85 -22.62 -7.91 -8.75
CA THR A 85 -21.87 -7.54 -9.96
C THR A 85 -20.36 -7.73 -9.77
N LEU A 86 -19.62 -8.01 -10.84
CA LEU A 86 -18.15 -7.94 -10.84
C LEU A 86 -17.65 -6.68 -11.57
N GLU A 87 -18.56 -5.88 -12.12
CA GLU A 87 -18.21 -4.66 -12.85
C GLU A 87 -17.63 -3.58 -11.92
N PRO A 88 -16.65 -2.80 -12.39
CA PRO A 88 -16.09 -1.69 -11.64
C PRO A 88 -17.04 -0.50 -11.56
N TYR A 89 -16.70 0.47 -10.71
CA TYR A 89 -17.58 1.59 -10.38
C TYR A 89 -16.94 2.98 -10.58
N ASN A 90 -15.94 3.08 -11.47
CA ASN A 90 -15.30 4.32 -11.90
C ASN A 90 -14.73 5.19 -10.76
N SER A 91 -14.13 4.54 -9.77
CA SER A 91 -13.47 5.24 -8.67
C SER A 91 -12.04 5.64 -9.01
N PHE A 92 -11.63 6.82 -8.51
CA PHE A 92 -10.27 7.35 -8.50
C PHE A 92 -9.63 7.31 -7.10
N GLY A 93 -10.27 6.61 -6.16
CA GLY A 93 -9.80 6.45 -4.79
C GLY A 93 -8.48 5.67 -4.67
N ASN A 94 -7.76 5.92 -3.58
CA ASN A 94 -6.47 5.31 -3.23
C ASN A 94 -6.55 3.80 -2.93
N GLY A 95 -7.76 3.24 -2.78
CA GLY A 95 -8.00 1.81 -2.60
C GLY A 95 -7.46 0.91 -3.72
N SER A 96 -7.15 1.47 -4.90
CA SER A 96 -6.41 0.76 -5.95
C SER A 96 -4.90 0.72 -5.70
N ALA A 97 -4.33 1.79 -5.14
CA ALA A 97 -2.90 1.97 -4.91
C ALA A 97 -2.41 1.19 -3.69
N MET A 98 -3.18 1.20 -2.60
CA MET A 98 -2.82 0.54 -1.33
C MET A 98 -2.55 -0.97 -1.48
N ARG A 99 -3.22 -1.61 -2.45
CA ARG A 99 -3.11 -3.05 -2.73
C ARG A 99 -2.21 -3.41 -3.91
N ALA A 100 -1.41 -2.47 -4.42
CA ALA A 100 -0.62 -2.67 -5.63
C ALA A 100 0.78 -3.27 -5.38
N SER A 101 1.16 -3.51 -4.11
CA SER A 101 2.53 -3.89 -3.76
C SER A 101 3.00 -5.20 -4.40
N ALA A 102 2.14 -6.22 -4.45
CA ALA A 102 2.43 -7.50 -5.08
C ALA A 102 2.86 -7.34 -6.56
N ALA A 103 2.21 -6.44 -7.32
CA ALA A 103 2.53 -6.19 -8.71
C ALA A 103 3.98 -5.68 -8.90
N GLY A 104 4.44 -4.79 -8.02
CA GLY A 104 5.80 -4.27 -8.06
C GLY A 104 6.87 -5.32 -7.69
N PHE A 105 6.58 -6.18 -6.72
CA PHE A 105 7.50 -7.26 -6.32
C PHE A 105 7.57 -8.41 -7.34
N MET A 106 6.46 -8.72 -8.03
CA MET A 106 6.43 -9.82 -9.00
C MET A 106 7.08 -9.47 -10.34
N ALA A 107 7.04 -8.21 -10.74
CA ALA A 107 7.37 -7.78 -12.10
C ALA A 107 8.86 -7.75 -12.42
N ASN A 108 9.22 -8.27 -13.59
CA ASN A 108 10.58 -8.25 -14.14
C ASN A 108 10.86 -7.00 -14.97
N THR A 109 9.82 -6.36 -15.50
CA THR A 109 9.92 -5.07 -16.22
C THR A 109 8.94 -4.04 -15.65
N LEU A 110 9.17 -2.76 -15.95
CA LEU A 110 8.24 -1.69 -15.60
C LEU A 110 6.87 -1.90 -16.25
N GLU A 111 6.83 -2.34 -17.50
CA GLU A 111 5.59 -2.62 -18.23
C GLU A 111 4.80 -3.73 -17.56
N GLU A 112 5.47 -4.78 -17.08
CA GLU A 112 4.85 -5.85 -16.31
C GLU A 112 4.30 -5.33 -14.98
N ALA A 113 5.06 -4.50 -14.25
CA ALA A 113 4.61 -3.91 -12.98
C ALA A 113 3.31 -3.10 -13.18
N ARG A 114 3.29 -2.26 -14.21
CA ARG A 114 2.12 -1.45 -14.57
C ARG A 114 0.95 -2.32 -15.01
N PHE A 115 1.20 -3.34 -15.82
CA PHE A 115 0.16 -4.26 -16.29
C PHE A 115 -0.51 -5.03 -15.15
N LEU A 116 0.27 -5.57 -14.23
CA LEU A 116 -0.24 -6.30 -13.06
C LEU A 116 -1.01 -5.37 -12.10
N ALA A 117 -0.49 -4.15 -11.88
CA ALA A 117 -1.16 -3.15 -11.05
C ALA A 117 -2.49 -2.70 -11.66
N LYS A 118 -2.52 -2.43 -12.97
CA LYS A 118 -3.74 -2.08 -13.70
C LYS A 118 -4.79 -3.18 -13.61
N LYS A 119 -4.41 -4.45 -13.79
CA LYS A 119 -5.33 -5.60 -13.61
C LYS A 119 -5.97 -5.65 -12.23
N SER A 120 -5.21 -5.32 -11.18
CA SER A 120 -5.73 -5.22 -9.80
C SER A 120 -6.64 -4.01 -9.61
N ALA A 121 -6.32 -2.88 -10.24
CA ALA A 121 -7.08 -1.64 -10.10
C ALA A 121 -8.41 -1.68 -10.85
N GLU A 122 -8.41 -2.07 -12.13
CA GLU A 122 -9.52 -1.88 -13.06
C GLU A 122 -10.79 -2.66 -12.72
N VAL A 123 -10.69 -3.69 -11.86
CA VAL A 123 -11.86 -4.44 -11.37
C VAL A 123 -12.73 -3.65 -10.38
N THR A 124 -12.22 -2.54 -9.81
CA THR A 124 -13.04 -1.64 -8.97
C THR A 124 -12.82 -0.15 -9.26
N HIS A 125 -11.58 0.24 -9.55
CA HIS A 125 -11.13 1.62 -9.79
C HIS A 125 -10.73 1.82 -11.26
N ASN A 126 -11.67 1.67 -12.20
CA ASN A 126 -11.39 1.83 -13.63
C ASN A 126 -11.30 3.30 -14.11
N HIS A 127 -11.31 4.27 -13.19
CA HIS A 127 -10.99 5.66 -13.54
C HIS A 127 -9.49 5.80 -13.85
N PRO A 128 -9.07 6.62 -14.84
CA PRO A 128 -7.66 6.80 -15.18
C PRO A 128 -6.76 7.13 -13.99
N GLU A 129 -7.21 8.01 -13.09
CA GLU A 129 -6.46 8.37 -11.87
C GLU A 129 -6.34 7.23 -10.85
N GLY A 130 -7.37 6.38 -10.74
CA GLY A 130 -7.33 5.19 -9.89
C GLY A 130 -6.30 4.17 -10.40
N ILE A 131 -6.28 3.93 -11.71
CA ILE A 131 -5.28 3.07 -12.37
C ILE A 131 -3.89 3.69 -12.24
N LYS A 132 -3.75 5.00 -12.48
CA LYS A 132 -2.48 5.73 -12.40
C LYS A 132 -1.84 5.62 -11.01
N GLY A 133 -2.63 5.74 -9.94
CA GLY A 133 -2.12 5.56 -8.57
C GLY A 133 -1.59 4.15 -8.30
N ALA A 134 -2.28 3.12 -8.76
CA ALA A 134 -1.82 1.73 -8.64
C ALA A 134 -0.55 1.47 -9.46
N GLU A 135 -0.52 1.91 -10.72
CA GLU A 135 0.65 1.79 -11.58
C GLU A 135 1.87 2.52 -11.00
N ALA A 136 1.69 3.73 -10.47
CA ALA A 136 2.78 4.50 -9.86
C ALA A 136 3.34 3.83 -8.61
N THR A 137 2.47 3.28 -7.75
CA THR A 137 2.87 2.54 -6.55
C THR A 137 3.69 1.30 -6.92
N ALA A 138 3.19 0.49 -7.85
CA ALA A 138 3.91 -0.70 -8.31
C ALA A 138 5.23 -0.36 -9.02
N ALA A 139 5.27 0.73 -9.80
CA ALA A 139 6.48 1.22 -10.44
C ALA A 139 7.53 1.68 -9.42
N ALA A 140 7.14 2.41 -8.37
CA ALA A 140 8.06 2.85 -7.32
C ALA A 140 8.70 1.64 -6.60
N ILE A 141 7.89 0.63 -6.29
CA ILE A 141 8.34 -0.64 -5.72
C ILE A 141 9.29 -1.37 -6.68
N TYR A 142 8.94 -1.46 -7.96
CA TYR A 142 9.80 -2.06 -8.99
C TYR A 142 11.16 -1.38 -9.08
N PHE A 143 11.19 -0.04 -9.16
CA PHE A 143 12.46 0.71 -9.24
C PHE A 143 13.31 0.53 -7.97
N ALA A 144 12.69 0.64 -6.80
CA ALA A 144 13.35 0.43 -5.52
C ALA A 144 13.98 -0.97 -5.41
N ARG A 145 13.23 -2.02 -5.77
CA ARG A 145 13.72 -3.41 -5.76
C ARG A 145 14.93 -3.61 -6.68
N ASN A 146 14.93 -2.94 -7.83
CA ASN A 146 15.98 -3.00 -8.84
C ASN A 146 17.17 -2.05 -8.56
N GLY A 147 17.21 -1.41 -7.39
CA GLY A 147 18.37 -0.65 -6.94
C GLY A 147 18.45 0.78 -7.46
N ALA A 148 17.35 1.33 -7.99
CA ALA A 148 17.27 2.77 -8.24
C ALA A 148 17.41 3.52 -6.91
N ASP A 149 18.23 4.57 -6.88
CA ASP A 149 18.28 5.46 -5.73
C ASP A 149 17.01 6.32 -5.64
N LYS A 150 16.85 7.02 -4.50
CA LYS A 150 15.68 7.84 -4.24
C LYS A 150 15.51 8.99 -5.23
N GLN A 151 16.60 9.57 -5.70
CA GLN A 151 16.55 10.68 -6.66
C GLN A 151 16.02 10.17 -8.01
N LEU A 152 16.52 9.04 -8.48
CA LEU A 152 16.04 8.42 -9.71
C LEU A 152 14.57 7.97 -9.60
N ILE A 153 14.15 7.40 -8.46
CA ILE A 153 12.75 7.05 -8.23
C ILE A 153 11.87 8.31 -8.31
N ARG A 154 12.28 9.42 -7.66
CA ARG A 154 11.57 10.70 -7.70
C ARG A 154 11.39 11.20 -9.13
N GLU A 155 12.47 11.20 -9.91
CA GLU A 155 12.48 11.67 -11.30
C GLU A 155 11.61 10.80 -12.22
N LEU A 156 11.75 9.48 -12.13
CA LEU A 156 11.00 8.54 -12.96
C LEU A 156 9.50 8.59 -12.65
N ILE A 157 9.11 8.59 -11.38
CA ILE A 157 7.68 8.68 -11.02
C ILE A 157 7.08 10.02 -11.46
N SER A 158 7.78 11.13 -11.22
CA SER A 158 7.32 12.46 -11.64
C SER A 158 7.16 12.54 -13.17
N THR A 159 8.09 11.97 -13.92
CA THR A 159 8.09 11.99 -15.39
C THR A 159 7.01 11.09 -15.98
N ILE A 160 6.87 9.86 -15.49
CA ILE A 160 5.97 8.85 -16.06
C ILE A 160 4.51 9.12 -15.69
N PHE A 161 4.25 9.56 -14.46
CA PHE A 161 2.89 9.68 -13.91
C PHE A 161 2.45 11.14 -13.70
N GLY A 162 3.34 12.11 -13.87
CA GLY A 162 3.03 13.52 -13.70
C GLY A 162 2.78 13.94 -12.25
N TYR A 163 3.22 13.13 -11.27
CA TYR A 163 3.09 13.49 -9.86
C TYR A 163 4.13 14.53 -9.47
N HIS A 164 3.69 15.55 -8.73
CA HIS A 164 4.59 16.50 -8.12
C HIS A 164 5.14 15.91 -6.84
N LEU A 165 6.43 15.58 -6.80
CA LEU A 165 7.09 15.03 -5.62
C LEU A 165 8.04 16.02 -4.96
N ASN A 166 8.20 17.25 -5.45
CA ASN A 166 9.19 18.21 -4.92
C ASN A 166 8.67 18.94 -3.68
N PHE A 167 8.44 18.16 -2.62
CA PHE A 167 8.14 18.63 -1.27
C PHE A 167 8.69 17.61 -0.26
N THR A 168 8.66 17.99 1.01
CA THR A 168 9.10 17.15 2.13
C THR A 168 7.94 16.85 3.09
N CYS A 169 8.10 15.82 3.91
CA CYS A 169 7.16 15.54 4.99
C CYS A 169 7.00 16.73 5.94
N ASP A 170 8.08 17.44 6.26
CA ASP A 170 8.05 18.59 7.17
C ASP A 170 7.17 19.73 6.65
N GLU A 171 7.21 19.99 5.35
CA GLU A 171 6.40 21.05 4.72
C GLU A 171 4.90 20.76 4.78
N ILE A 172 4.50 19.48 4.73
CA ILE A 172 3.08 19.10 4.70
C ILE A 172 2.55 18.63 6.05
N ARG A 173 3.42 18.30 7.03
CA ARG A 173 3.03 17.64 8.29
C ARG A 173 1.94 18.40 9.04
N ALA A 174 2.02 19.72 9.06
CA ALA A 174 1.07 20.55 9.80
C ALA A 174 -0.29 20.71 9.09
N THR A 175 -0.37 20.48 7.77
CA THR A 175 -1.52 20.90 6.96
C THR A 175 -2.16 19.80 6.14
N TYR A 176 -1.49 18.67 5.90
CA TYR A 176 -2.05 17.56 5.13
C TYR A 176 -3.28 16.99 5.84
N GLN A 177 -4.38 16.75 5.12
CA GLN A 177 -5.66 16.31 5.68
C GLN A 177 -6.06 14.97 5.09
N PHE A 178 -7.04 14.32 5.72
CA PHE A 178 -7.61 13.07 5.22
C PHE A 178 -8.12 13.26 3.80
N ASN A 179 -7.65 12.41 2.89
CA ASN A 179 -8.05 12.39 1.50
C ASN A 179 -7.89 10.98 0.94
N GLU A 180 -8.99 10.43 0.43
CA GLU A 180 -9.07 9.06 -0.08
C GLU A 180 -8.80 8.95 -1.59
N THR A 181 -8.27 10.00 -2.25
CA THR A 181 -7.97 10.00 -3.69
C THR A 181 -6.53 9.60 -3.99
N CYS A 182 -6.29 8.89 -5.10
CA CYS A 182 -4.92 8.57 -5.54
C CYS A 182 -4.02 9.81 -5.63
N GLN A 183 -4.56 10.93 -6.13
CA GLN A 183 -3.80 12.16 -6.38
C GLN A 183 -3.28 12.82 -5.10
N GLU A 184 -3.99 12.65 -3.99
CA GLU A 184 -3.65 13.28 -2.71
C GLU A 184 -3.12 12.28 -1.69
N THR A 185 -3.02 10.99 -2.03
CA THR A 185 -2.40 9.97 -1.17
C THR A 185 -1.06 9.48 -1.74
N VAL A 186 -1.02 9.10 -3.04
CA VAL A 186 0.14 8.41 -3.63
C VAL A 186 1.40 9.28 -3.63
N PRO A 187 1.36 10.57 -4.04
CA PRO A 187 2.54 11.44 -3.96
C PRO A 187 3.09 11.57 -2.53
N GLN A 188 2.21 11.71 -1.55
CA GLN A 188 2.53 11.91 -0.13
C GLN A 188 3.18 10.65 0.46
N SER A 189 2.65 9.46 0.15
CA SER A 189 3.26 8.18 0.52
C SER A 189 4.65 8.00 -0.10
N ILE A 190 4.80 8.36 -1.38
CA ILE A 190 6.10 8.27 -2.07
C ILE A 190 7.09 9.24 -1.44
N VAL A 191 6.70 10.49 -1.16
CA VAL A 191 7.56 11.47 -0.47
C VAL A 191 7.94 11.00 0.94
N ALA A 192 7.01 10.41 1.70
CA ALA A 192 7.33 9.85 3.02
C ALA A 192 8.43 8.79 2.97
N PHE A 193 8.42 7.95 1.93
CA PHE A 193 9.51 7.04 1.63
C PHE A 193 10.77 7.81 1.21
N LEU A 194 10.68 8.76 0.28
CA LEU A 194 11.85 9.49 -0.24
C LEU A 194 12.58 10.25 0.87
N ASP A 195 11.88 10.77 1.87
CA ASP A 195 12.45 11.51 3.00
C ASP A 195 12.98 10.62 4.14
N SER A 196 12.82 9.30 4.04
CA SER A 196 13.22 8.37 5.11
C SER A 196 14.71 8.04 5.13
N GLU A 197 15.21 7.56 6.27
CA GLU A 197 16.59 7.03 6.37
C GLU A 197 16.65 5.50 6.45
N ASN A 198 15.58 4.88 6.95
CA ASN A 198 15.43 3.43 7.10
C ASN A 198 13.94 3.05 7.07
N PHE A 199 13.64 1.75 7.17
CA PHE A 199 12.27 1.25 7.09
C PHE A 199 11.35 1.81 8.19
N GLU A 200 11.79 1.80 9.46
CA GLU A 200 10.97 2.34 10.55
C GLU A 200 10.74 3.85 10.35
N ASP A 201 11.78 4.57 9.95
CA ASP A 201 11.70 5.99 9.67
C ASP A 201 10.70 6.33 8.56
N ALA A 202 10.60 5.48 7.52
CA ALA A 202 9.60 5.60 6.47
C ALA A 202 8.17 5.47 7.01
N ILE A 203 7.91 4.46 7.86
CA ILE A 203 6.61 4.28 8.50
C ILE A 203 6.29 5.49 9.41
N ARG A 204 7.27 5.96 10.18
CA ARG A 204 7.11 7.14 11.04
C ARG A 204 6.83 8.40 10.23
N ASN A 205 7.53 8.63 9.13
CA ASN A 205 7.28 9.76 8.23
C ASN A 205 5.84 9.71 7.71
N ALA A 206 5.41 8.56 7.17
CA ALA A 206 4.10 8.37 6.59
C ALA A 206 2.96 8.60 7.58
N ILE A 207 3.06 8.08 8.80
CA ILE A 207 2.05 8.29 9.84
C ILE A 207 2.10 9.74 10.36
N SER A 208 3.30 10.31 10.50
CA SER A 208 3.47 11.66 11.07
C SER A 208 2.79 12.75 10.24
N ILE A 209 2.69 12.58 8.92
CA ILE A 209 2.00 13.55 8.07
C ILE A 209 0.47 13.50 8.22
N GLY A 210 -0.09 12.48 8.88
CA GLY A 210 -1.52 12.33 9.12
C GLY A 210 -2.33 12.04 7.86
N GLY A 211 -3.61 12.39 7.89
CA GLY A 211 -4.57 12.05 6.84
C GLY A 211 -5.02 10.60 6.95
N ASP A 212 -5.15 9.96 5.80
CA ASP A 212 -5.50 8.53 5.65
C ASP A 212 -4.29 7.65 6.02
N SER A 213 -4.00 7.59 7.32
CA SER A 213 -2.65 7.29 7.83
C SER A 213 -2.20 5.85 7.60
N ASP A 214 -3.12 4.88 7.72
CA ASP A 214 -2.90 3.49 7.36
C ASP A 214 -2.63 3.33 5.86
N THR A 215 -3.45 3.92 4.99
CA THR A 215 -3.20 3.83 3.54
C THR A 215 -1.93 4.55 3.10
N VAL A 216 -1.65 5.72 3.65
CA VAL A 216 -0.42 6.45 3.37
C VAL A 216 0.80 5.60 3.77
N ALA A 217 0.77 5.02 4.97
CA ALA A 217 1.83 4.17 5.49
C ALA A 217 1.92 2.82 4.76
N CYS A 218 0.81 2.25 4.30
CA CYS A 218 0.75 1.01 3.52
C CYS A 218 1.51 1.15 2.20
N ILE A 219 1.21 2.20 1.44
CA ILE A 219 1.91 2.49 0.18
C ILE A 219 3.40 2.77 0.44
N CYS A 220 3.70 3.63 1.43
CA CYS A 220 5.07 3.98 1.80
C CYS A 220 5.87 2.73 2.23
N GLY A 221 5.30 1.89 3.08
CA GLY A 221 5.91 0.68 3.61
C GLY A 221 6.23 -0.36 2.53
N GLY A 222 5.35 -0.50 1.52
CA GLY A 222 5.62 -1.34 0.36
C GLY A 222 6.87 -0.90 -0.42
N ILE A 223 7.02 0.41 -0.63
CA ILE A 223 8.20 0.98 -1.32
C ILE A 223 9.45 0.87 -0.44
N ALA A 224 9.33 1.18 0.86
CA ALA A 224 10.42 1.11 1.81
C ALA A 224 10.98 -0.31 1.95
N ALA A 225 10.12 -1.33 2.01
CA ALA A 225 10.56 -2.73 2.07
C ALA A 225 11.35 -3.13 0.80
N ALA A 226 10.91 -2.67 -0.37
CA ALA A 226 11.62 -2.92 -1.62
C ALA A 226 13.00 -2.24 -1.68
N PHE A 227 13.10 -1.02 -1.14
CA PHE A 227 14.32 -0.22 -1.15
C PHE A 227 15.33 -0.68 -0.11
N TYR A 228 14.91 -0.73 1.16
CA TYR A 228 15.79 -1.05 2.29
C TYR A 228 16.07 -2.54 2.41
N LYS A 229 15.18 -3.41 1.88
CA LYS A 229 15.29 -4.88 1.89
C LYS A 229 15.34 -5.50 3.29
N GLU A 230 15.13 -4.69 4.32
CA GLU A 230 15.17 -5.06 5.72
C GLU A 230 13.98 -4.43 6.44
N ILE A 231 13.25 -5.25 7.20
CA ILE A 231 12.26 -4.85 8.18
C ILE A 231 12.79 -5.36 9.53
N PRO A 232 12.95 -4.49 10.54
CA PRO A 232 13.37 -4.91 11.88
C PRO A 232 12.52 -6.08 12.40
N GLU A 233 13.17 -7.11 12.97
CA GLU A 233 12.49 -8.35 13.35
C GLU A 233 11.36 -8.12 14.37
N GLU A 234 11.52 -7.16 15.28
CA GLU A 234 10.48 -6.79 16.24
C GLU A 234 9.22 -6.27 15.54
N ILE A 235 9.37 -5.42 14.51
CA ILE A 235 8.28 -4.89 13.71
C ILE A 235 7.60 -6.01 12.91
N ARG A 236 8.41 -6.86 12.26
CA ARG A 236 7.96 -8.03 11.50
C ARG A 236 7.14 -8.97 12.37
N SER A 237 7.71 -9.41 13.49
CA SER A 237 7.07 -10.32 14.44
C SER A 237 5.79 -9.72 15.02
N PHE A 238 5.79 -8.44 15.40
CA PHE A 238 4.58 -7.77 15.88
C PHE A 238 3.45 -7.81 14.85
N CYS A 239 3.72 -7.41 13.60
CA CYS A 239 2.69 -7.31 12.57
C CYS A 239 2.19 -8.68 12.08
N LEU A 240 3.08 -9.67 11.91
CA LEU A 240 2.67 -11.04 11.56
C LEU A 240 1.78 -11.68 12.63
N ASN A 241 1.99 -11.34 13.90
CA ASN A 241 1.14 -11.82 15.00
C ASN A 241 -0.24 -11.15 15.05
N LYS A 242 -0.44 -10.03 14.35
CA LYS A 242 -1.76 -9.38 14.21
C LYS A 242 -2.62 -10.03 13.13
N LEU A 243 -2.02 -10.72 12.17
CA LEU A 243 -2.73 -11.47 11.14
C LEU A 243 -3.26 -12.80 11.70
N ASP A 244 -4.39 -13.24 11.17
CA ASP A 244 -4.86 -14.61 11.39
C ASP A 244 -3.99 -15.61 10.59
N GLU A 245 -4.23 -16.90 10.80
CA GLU A 245 -3.43 -17.96 10.18
C GLU A 245 -3.51 -17.93 8.65
N ASP A 246 -4.71 -17.74 8.09
CA ASP A 246 -4.93 -17.76 6.65
C ASP A 246 -4.20 -16.60 5.94
N LEU A 247 -4.38 -15.37 6.42
CA LEU A 247 -3.71 -14.20 5.87
C LEU A 247 -2.19 -14.30 6.03
N ARG A 248 -1.72 -14.73 7.20
CA ARG A 248 -0.29 -14.91 7.47
C ARG A 248 0.33 -15.94 6.53
N ASN A 249 -0.34 -17.07 6.28
CA ASN A 249 0.18 -18.11 5.40
C ASN A 249 0.36 -17.59 3.95
N THR A 250 -0.61 -16.84 3.43
CA THR A 250 -0.49 -16.24 2.09
C THR A 250 0.67 -15.24 1.99
N VAL A 251 0.92 -14.45 3.04
CA VAL A 251 2.07 -13.53 3.09
C VAL A 251 3.39 -14.30 3.02
N LEU A 252 3.52 -15.36 3.83
CA LEU A 252 4.74 -16.18 3.88
C LEU A 252 4.98 -16.92 2.56
N GLU A 253 3.93 -17.45 1.94
CA GLU A 253 4.00 -18.07 0.60
C GLU A 253 4.51 -17.07 -0.45
N PHE A 254 4.02 -15.83 -0.41
CA PHE A 254 4.48 -14.79 -1.32
C PHE A 254 5.96 -14.44 -1.12
N GLU A 255 6.41 -14.29 0.13
CA GLU A 255 7.81 -14.02 0.48
C GLU A 255 8.76 -15.17 0.12
N GLU A 256 8.30 -16.41 0.16
CA GLU A 256 9.09 -17.56 -0.30
C GLU A 256 9.32 -17.50 -1.81
N LYS A 257 8.30 -17.10 -2.57
CA LYS A 257 8.32 -17.11 -4.03
C LYS A 257 9.04 -15.92 -4.68
N PHE A 258 8.94 -14.72 -4.11
CA PHE A 258 9.44 -13.46 -4.71
C PHE A 258 10.44 -12.74 -3.84
#